data_AF-A0AAW7YQ05-F1
#
_entry.id   AF-A0AAW7YQ05-F1
#
_cell.length_a   1.000
_cell.length_b   1.000
_cell.length_c   1.000
_cell.angle_alpha   90.00
_cell.angle_beta   90.00
_cell.angle_gamma   90.00
#
_symmetry.space_group_name_H-M   'P 1'
#
loop_
_entity.id
_entity.type
_entity.pdbx_description
1 polymer ?
#
loop_
_entity_poly.entity_id
_entity_poly.type
_entity_poly.pdbx_seq_one_letter_code
_entity_poly.pdbx_strand_id
1 'polypeptide(L)'
;MILYLLINIAVVLLIVGLDLYFHQFKQLRFSSILIAISLNAIIDLFIVSKYNFISIYTMILLIAWALLQLYLNKKIHPFIIKDQKFIAMIFAIVVSLSQFITNISSEQSLYMSLPYLAPAIFLIGAILLFVGTFESSELEYLPFLKSIKYPLTIGTIIIMIAFIAMMILTPFWYVFTIIYVLFMLFIIWQHIFK
;
A
#
# COMPACT_ATOMS: atom_id res chain seq x y z
N MET A 1 -18.72 -12.97 9.90
CA MET A 1 -17.25 -12.85 9.83
C MET A 1 -16.67 -13.59 8.62
N ILE A 2 -16.87 -14.91 8.49
CA ILE A 2 -16.33 -15.71 7.36
C ILE A 2 -16.77 -15.16 5.99
N LEU A 3 -18.05 -14.81 5.80
CA LEU A 3 -18.55 -14.24 4.55
C LEU A 3 -17.77 -12.98 4.11
N TYR A 4 -17.43 -12.08 5.06
CA TYR A 4 -16.71 -10.85 4.76
C TYR A 4 -15.23 -11.09 4.41
N LEU A 5 -14.61 -12.10 5.02
CA LEU A 5 -13.28 -12.56 4.62
C LEU A 5 -13.30 -13.13 3.19
N LEU A 6 -14.35 -13.89 2.84
CA LEU A 6 -14.52 -14.42 1.49
C LEU A 6 -14.73 -13.31 0.45
N ILE A 7 -15.50 -12.26 0.80
CA ILE A 7 -15.67 -11.09 -0.07
C ILE A 7 -14.33 -10.40 -0.33
N ASN A 8 -13.52 -10.17 0.72
CA ASN A 8 -12.18 -9.58 0.58
C ASN A 8 -11.29 -10.37 -0.38
N ILE A 9 -11.25 -11.70 -0.22
CA ILE A 9 -10.49 -12.61 -1.08
C ILE A 9 -11.02 -12.54 -2.53
N ALA A 10 -12.34 -12.59 -2.70
CA ALA A 10 -12.98 -12.56 -4.02
C ALA A 10 -12.66 -11.27 -4.79
N VAL A 11 -12.67 -10.11 -4.12
CA VAL A 11 -12.32 -8.82 -4.73
C VAL A 11 -10.86 -8.81 -5.20
N VAL A 12 -9.92 -9.31 -4.37
CA VAL A 12 -8.52 -9.40 -4.78
C VAL A 12 -8.35 -10.33 -5.97
N LEU A 13 -8.96 -11.53 -5.92
CA LEU A 13 -8.89 -12.50 -7.01
C LEU A 13 -9.48 -11.94 -8.30
N LEU A 14 -10.57 -11.18 -8.22
CA LEU A 14 -11.17 -10.54 -9.38
C LEU A 14 -10.22 -9.51 -10.00
N ILE A 15 -9.69 -8.57 -9.21
CA ILE A 15 -8.87 -7.48 -9.77
C ILE A 15 -7.49 -7.97 -10.22
N VAL A 16 -6.78 -8.70 -9.36
CA VAL A 16 -5.45 -9.25 -9.67
C VAL A 16 -5.55 -10.34 -10.74
N GLY A 17 -6.59 -11.18 -10.67
CA GLY A 17 -6.83 -12.23 -11.66
C GLY A 17 -7.17 -11.67 -13.05
N LEU A 18 -7.98 -10.61 -13.12
CA LEU A 18 -8.24 -9.91 -14.39
C LEU A 18 -6.96 -9.29 -14.98
N ASP A 19 -6.13 -8.63 -14.16
CA ASP A 19 -4.86 -8.07 -14.64
C ASP A 19 -3.94 -9.17 -15.19
N LEU A 20 -3.83 -10.29 -14.49
CA LEU A 20 -3.08 -11.45 -14.96
C LEU A 20 -3.65 -12.02 -16.27
N TYR A 21 -4.98 -12.17 -16.35
CA TYR A 21 -5.65 -12.70 -17.53
C TYR A 21 -5.41 -11.83 -18.76
N PHE A 22 -5.59 -10.51 -18.65
CA PHE A 22 -5.37 -9.57 -19.76
C PHE A 22 -3.92 -9.53 -20.23
N HIS A 23 -2.97 -9.80 -19.33
CA HIS A 23 -1.55 -9.84 -19.67
C HIS A 23 -1.03 -11.26 -19.93
N GLN A 24 -1.91 -12.23 -20.20
CA GLN A 24 -1.55 -13.63 -20.50
C GLN A 24 -0.64 -14.25 -19.43
N PHE A 25 -0.83 -13.89 -18.17
CA PHE A 25 -0.03 -14.30 -17.01
C PHE A 25 1.47 -13.98 -17.11
N LYS A 26 1.89 -13.12 -18.06
CA LYS A 26 3.31 -12.75 -18.22
C LYS A 26 3.75 -11.72 -17.21
N GLN A 27 2.83 -10.84 -16.79
CA GLN A 27 3.12 -9.75 -15.87
C GLN A 27 1.93 -9.47 -14.94
N LEU A 28 2.25 -8.96 -13.77
CA LEU A 28 1.30 -8.38 -12.83
C LEU A 28 1.73 -6.95 -12.53
N ARG A 29 0.83 -5.98 -12.68
CA ARG A 29 1.14 -4.58 -12.34
C ARG A 29 1.01 -4.35 -10.83
N PHE A 30 1.98 -3.67 -10.23
CA PHE A 30 1.91 -3.31 -8.82
C PHE A 30 0.71 -2.40 -8.51
N SER A 31 0.31 -1.54 -9.44
CA SER A 31 -0.91 -0.75 -9.32
C SER A 31 -2.17 -1.59 -9.15
N SER A 32 -2.25 -2.76 -9.80
CA SER A 32 -3.44 -3.62 -9.73
C SER A 32 -3.57 -4.25 -8.34
N ILE A 33 -2.45 -4.53 -7.66
CA ILE A 33 -2.41 -4.94 -6.25
C ILE A 33 -2.94 -3.82 -5.35
N LEU A 34 -2.42 -2.60 -5.51
CA LEU A 34 -2.85 -1.46 -4.68
C LEU A 34 -4.32 -1.09 -4.91
N ILE A 35 -4.81 -1.19 -6.16
CA ILE A 35 -6.23 -0.98 -6.48
C ILE A 35 -7.09 -2.03 -5.76
N ALA A 36 -6.69 -3.30 -5.77
CA ALA A 36 -7.42 -4.35 -5.08
C ALA A 36 -7.52 -4.09 -3.57
N ILE A 37 -6.39 -3.76 -2.94
CA ILE A 37 -6.35 -3.45 -1.50
C ILE A 37 -7.20 -2.20 -1.19
N SER A 38 -7.12 -1.16 -2.03
CA SER A 38 -7.87 0.08 -1.83
C SER A 38 -9.38 -0.12 -1.99
N LEU A 39 -9.82 -0.91 -2.98
CA LEU A 39 -11.23 -1.21 -3.16
C LEU A 39 -11.78 -2.01 -1.96
N ASN A 40 -11.00 -2.99 -1.48
CA ASN A 40 -11.35 -3.70 -0.25
C ASN A 40 -11.48 -2.77 0.94
N ALA A 41 -10.53 -1.84 1.13
CA ALA A 41 -10.61 -0.87 2.23
C ALA A 41 -11.89 -0.02 2.19
N ILE A 42 -12.37 0.35 0.99
CA ILE A 42 -13.64 1.06 0.82
C ILE A 42 -14.82 0.15 1.22
N ILE A 43 -14.88 -1.07 0.67
CA ILE A 43 -15.95 -2.03 0.95
C ILE A 43 -16.00 -2.34 2.45
N ASP A 44 -14.85 -2.60 3.06
CA ASP A 44 -14.70 -2.93 4.47
C ASP A 44 -15.17 -1.79 5.38
N LEU A 45 -14.92 -0.53 5.01
CA LEU A 45 -15.39 0.62 5.79
C LEU A 45 -16.92 0.63 5.89
N PHE A 46 -17.62 0.34 4.79
CA PHE A 46 -19.08 0.25 4.78
C PHE A 46 -19.58 -0.98 5.56
N ILE A 47 -18.95 -2.13 5.38
CA ILE A 47 -19.36 -3.38 6.05
C ILE A 47 -19.14 -3.30 7.56
N VAL A 48 -17.98 -2.83 8.01
CA VAL A 48 -17.62 -2.76 9.43
C VAL A 48 -18.35 -1.60 10.10
N SER A 49 -18.69 -0.53 9.36
CA SER A 49 -19.43 0.64 9.84
C SER A 49 -18.77 1.33 11.05
N LYS A 50 -17.43 1.24 11.15
CA LYS A 50 -16.63 1.94 12.18
C LYS A 50 -15.91 3.13 11.55
N TYR A 51 -16.40 4.33 11.85
CA TYR A 51 -15.96 5.58 11.23
C TYR A 51 -15.06 6.39 12.17
N ASN A 52 -13.95 5.82 12.59
CA ASN A 52 -12.94 6.53 13.38
C ASN A 52 -11.75 6.95 12.51
N PHE A 53 -10.84 7.70 13.13
CA PHE A 53 -9.66 8.22 12.45
C PHE A 53 -8.85 7.12 11.76
N ILE A 54 -8.57 6.01 12.45
CA ILE A 54 -7.77 4.90 11.91
C ILE A 54 -8.44 4.34 10.66
N SER A 55 -9.72 3.96 10.73
CA SER A 55 -10.42 3.34 9.60
C SER A 55 -10.57 4.29 8.40
N ILE A 56 -10.96 5.54 8.63
CA ILE A 56 -11.14 6.53 7.56
C ILE A 56 -9.79 6.89 6.92
N TYR A 57 -8.79 7.26 7.73
CA TYR A 57 -7.50 7.68 7.18
C TYR A 57 -6.75 6.53 6.55
N THR A 58 -6.82 5.30 7.09
CA THR A 58 -6.15 4.17 6.42
C THR A 58 -6.73 3.92 5.04
N MET A 59 -8.06 3.98 4.88
CA MET A 59 -8.71 3.91 3.57
C MET A 59 -8.25 5.06 2.66
N ILE A 60 -8.25 6.31 3.13
CA ILE A 60 -7.81 7.46 2.34
C ILE A 60 -6.35 7.32 1.89
N LEU A 61 -5.45 6.90 2.79
CA LEU A 61 -4.03 6.71 2.49
C LEU A 61 -3.82 5.58 1.48
N LEU A 62 -4.59 4.49 1.55
CA LEU A 62 -4.54 3.42 0.55
C LEU A 62 -4.99 3.91 -0.84
N ILE A 63 -6.11 4.63 -0.90
CA ILE A 63 -6.61 5.24 -2.15
C ILE A 63 -5.57 6.21 -2.71
N ALA A 64 -5.01 7.09 -1.87
CA ALA A 64 -3.98 8.03 -2.27
C ALA A 64 -2.74 7.32 -2.81
N TRP A 65 -2.32 6.22 -2.17
CA TRP A 65 -1.18 5.43 -2.65
C TRP A 65 -1.46 4.76 -4.00
N ALA A 66 -2.65 4.18 -4.17
CA ALA A 66 -3.05 3.59 -5.44
C ALA A 66 -3.11 4.63 -6.58
N LEU A 67 -3.66 5.81 -6.32
CA LEU A 67 -3.71 6.92 -7.28
C LEU A 67 -2.31 7.42 -7.64
N LEU A 68 -1.44 7.57 -6.64
CA LEU A 68 -0.06 7.98 -6.84
C LEU A 68 0.69 6.92 -7.68
N GLN A 69 0.48 5.65 -7.41
CA GLN A 69 1.08 4.57 -8.20
C GLN A 69 0.58 4.57 -9.66
N LEU A 70 -0.70 4.86 -9.90
CA LEU A 70 -1.23 5.04 -11.25
C LEU A 70 -0.61 6.23 -11.96
N TYR A 71 -0.38 7.34 -11.25
CA TYR A 71 0.35 8.49 -11.79
C TYR A 71 1.79 8.11 -12.17
N LEU A 72 2.52 7.41 -11.30
CA LEU A 72 3.89 6.96 -11.59
C LEU A 72 3.95 6.03 -12.81
N ASN A 73 2.99 5.10 -12.93
CA ASN A 73 2.87 4.21 -14.09
C ASN A 73 2.72 5.00 -15.41
N LYS A 74 2.02 6.14 -15.37
CA LYS A 74 1.79 7.00 -16.54
C LYS A 74 3.01 7.87 -16.85
N LYS A 75 3.70 8.39 -15.83
CA LYS A 75 4.80 9.36 -15.98
C LYS A 75 6.15 8.70 -16.28
N ILE A 76 6.45 7.54 -15.68
CA ILE A 76 7.73 6.85 -15.84
C ILE A 76 7.53 5.60 -16.70
N HIS A 77 7.04 4.52 -16.09
CA HIS A 77 6.66 3.27 -16.74
C HIS A 77 5.84 2.42 -15.77
N PRO A 78 5.06 1.43 -16.26
CA PRO A 78 4.36 0.51 -15.38
C PRO A 78 5.31 -0.35 -14.56
N PHE A 79 5.16 -0.33 -13.23
CA PHE A 79 5.95 -1.17 -12.33
C PHE A 79 5.39 -2.60 -12.29
N ILE A 80 6.19 -3.57 -12.72
CA ILE A 80 5.75 -4.93 -13.07
C ILE A 80 6.44 -5.98 -12.20
N ILE A 81 5.66 -6.97 -11.75
CA ILE A 81 6.13 -8.21 -11.13
C ILE A 81 6.06 -9.33 -12.16
N LYS A 82 7.21 -9.93 -12.50
CA LYS A 82 7.33 -10.98 -13.54
C LYS A 82 7.30 -12.39 -12.96
N ASP A 83 8.11 -12.66 -11.93
CA ASP A 83 8.38 -14.02 -11.48
C ASP A 83 7.40 -14.47 -10.40
N GLN A 84 7.32 -13.74 -9.29
CA GLN A 84 6.63 -14.20 -8.07
C GLN A 84 5.20 -13.65 -7.93
N LYS A 85 4.42 -13.76 -9.01
CA LYS A 85 3.04 -13.22 -9.11
C LYS A 85 2.08 -13.85 -8.10
N PHE A 86 2.23 -15.14 -7.82
CA PHE A 86 1.42 -15.85 -6.83
C PHE A 86 1.68 -15.31 -5.41
N ILE A 87 2.95 -15.09 -5.05
CA ILE A 87 3.31 -14.50 -3.76
C ILE A 87 2.75 -13.07 -3.65
N ALA A 88 2.82 -12.28 -4.72
CA ALA A 88 2.24 -10.95 -4.76
C ALA A 88 0.71 -10.96 -4.54
N MET A 89 0.00 -11.94 -5.11
CA MET A 89 -1.42 -12.15 -4.89
C MET A 89 -1.72 -12.53 -3.43
N ILE A 90 -0.92 -13.41 -2.82
CA ILE A 90 -1.04 -13.74 -1.39
C ILE A 90 -0.88 -12.48 -0.55
N PHE A 91 0.13 -11.64 -0.82
CA PHE A 91 0.29 -10.38 -0.10
C PHE A 91 -0.91 -9.46 -0.26
N ALA A 92 -1.46 -9.33 -1.47
CA ALA A 92 -2.66 -8.51 -1.70
C ALA A 92 -3.85 -9.00 -0.85
N ILE A 93 -4.05 -10.31 -0.75
CA ILE A 93 -5.08 -10.93 0.10
C ILE A 93 -4.78 -10.65 1.58
N VAL A 94 -3.59 -10.98 2.05
CA VAL A 94 -3.21 -10.89 3.46
C VAL A 94 -3.25 -9.44 3.96
N VAL A 95 -2.80 -8.47 3.15
CA VAL A 95 -2.90 -7.04 3.48
C VAL A 95 -4.36 -6.57 3.50
N SER A 96 -5.20 -7.00 2.54
CA SER A 96 -6.64 -6.66 2.56
C SER A 96 -7.33 -7.22 3.81
N LEU A 97 -7.10 -8.49 4.15
CA LEU A 97 -7.66 -9.10 5.35
C LEU A 97 -7.14 -8.44 6.63
N SER A 98 -5.87 -8.02 6.64
CA SER A 98 -5.31 -7.26 7.76
C SER A 98 -6.07 -5.97 7.97
N GLN A 99 -6.36 -5.24 6.90
CA GLN A 99 -7.12 -4.00 6.94
C GLN A 99 -8.53 -4.20 7.52
N PHE A 100 -9.22 -5.26 7.11
CA PHE A 100 -10.53 -5.62 7.66
C PHE A 100 -10.46 -5.84 9.18
N ILE A 101 -9.46 -6.59 9.65
CA ILE A 101 -9.27 -6.85 11.10
C ILE A 101 -8.95 -5.55 11.84
N THR A 102 -8.06 -4.71 11.30
CA THR A 102 -7.74 -3.39 11.86
C THR A 102 -8.98 -2.53 11.99
N ASN A 103 -9.85 -2.50 10.98
CA ASN A 103 -11.09 -1.74 11.03
C ASN A 103 -12.01 -2.22 12.16
N ILE A 104 -12.12 -3.54 12.37
CA ILE A 104 -12.90 -4.11 13.47
C ILE A 104 -12.33 -3.72 14.84
N SER A 105 -11.00 -3.78 14.99
CA SER A 105 -10.30 -3.56 16.27
C SER A 105 -9.90 -2.11 16.53
N SER A 106 -10.15 -1.20 15.59
CA SER A 106 -9.72 0.21 15.60
C SER A 106 -10.14 1.01 16.85
N GLU A 107 -11.31 0.73 17.42
CA GLU A 107 -11.80 1.41 18.64
C GLU A 107 -11.05 1.01 19.91
N GLN A 108 -10.33 -0.12 19.88
CA GLN A 108 -9.58 -0.66 21.01
C GLN A 108 -8.12 -0.16 21.03
N SER A 109 -7.80 0.88 20.25
CA SER A 109 -6.47 1.47 20.19
C SER A 109 -6.11 2.17 21.50
N LEU A 110 -4.96 1.82 22.09
CA LEU A 110 -4.55 2.28 23.43
C LEU A 110 -4.22 3.78 23.49
N TYR A 111 -3.60 4.33 22.44
CA TYR A 111 -3.37 5.77 22.29
C TYR A 111 -3.58 6.19 20.83
N MET A 112 -4.28 7.31 20.61
CA MET A 112 -4.54 7.80 19.26
C MET A 112 -3.43 8.72 18.70
N SER A 113 -2.49 9.16 19.54
CA SER A 113 -1.43 10.12 19.17
C SER A 113 -0.52 9.65 18.02
N LEU A 114 -0.16 8.37 17.99
CA LEU A 114 0.73 7.83 16.98
C LEU A 114 0.04 7.58 15.62
N PRO A 115 -1.20 7.08 15.56
CA PRO A 115 -2.01 7.12 14.35
C PRO A 115 -2.09 8.51 13.69
N TYR A 116 -2.19 9.59 14.48
CA TYR A 116 -2.21 10.95 13.94
C TYR A 116 -0.90 11.37 13.25
N LEU A 117 0.24 10.73 13.55
CA LEU A 117 1.53 10.97 12.89
C LEU A 117 1.62 10.27 11.52
N ALA A 118 0.87 9.19 11.31
CA ALA A 118 0.95 8.39 10.10
C ALA A 118 0.70 9.17 8.80
N PRO A 119 -0.30 10.08 8.69
CA PRO A 119 -0.46 10.91 7.49
C PRO A 119 0.76 11.77 7.17
N ALA A 120 1.47 12.29 8.18
CA ALA A 120 2.68 13.07 7.96
C ALA A 120 3.82 12.20 7.42
N ILE A 121 4.02 11.01 7.99
CA ILE A 121 5.00 10.03 7.48
C ILE A 121 4.65 9.63 6.03
N PHE A 122 3.37 9.40 5.75
CA PHE A 122 2.90 9.09 4.41
C PHE A 122 3.24 10.19 3.40
N LEU A 123 3.02 11.46 3.76
CA LEU A 123 3.35 12.60 2.90
C LEU A 123 4.85 12.66 2.57
N ILE A 124 5.73 12.37 3.53
CA ILE A 124 7.18 12.27 3.28
C ILE A 124 7.46 11.19 2.22
N GLY A 125 6.85 10.01 2.36
CA GLY A 125 6.99 8.93 1.38
C GLY A 125 6.45 9.32 0.00
N ALA A 126 5.28 9.98 -0.06
CA ALA A 126 4.69 10.45 -1.31
C ALA A 126 5.54 11.52 -2.00
N ILE A 127 6.14 12.44 -1.25
CA ILE A 127 7.08 13.44 -1.78
C ILE A 127 8.26 12.74 -2.45
N LEU A 128 8.87 11.74 -1.81
CA LEU A 128 9.99 11.00 -2.42
C LEU A 128 9.57 10.27 -3.71
N LEU A 129 8.34 9.74 -3.75
CA LEU A 129 7.81 9.15 -4.99
C LEU A 129 7.70 10.19 -6.11
N PHE A 130 7.28 11.43 -5.81
CA PHE A 130 7.28 12.53 -6.78
C PHE A 130 8.69 12.92 -7.23
N VAL A 131 9.66 12.99 -6.30
CA VAL A 131 11.07 13.29 -6.63
C VAL A 131 11.62 12.27 -7.63
N GLY A 132 11.21 11.01 -7.54
CA GLY A 132 11.57 9.98 -8.51
C GLY A 132 11.04 10.20 -9.93
N THR A 133 10.16 11.18 -10.17
CA THR A 133 9.62 11.52 -11.49
C THR A 133 10.30 12.72 -12.16
N PHE A 134 11.15 13.44 -11.44
CA PHE A 134 11.78 14.67 -11.92
C PHE A 134 12.94 14.39 -12.88
N GLU A 135 13.12 15.27 -13.86
CA GLU A 135 14.27 15.23 -14.74
C GLU A 135 15.54 15.72 -14.01
N SER A 136 16.71 15.35 -14.54
CA SER A 136 17.99 15.75 -13.92
C SER A 136 18.18 17.26 -13.83
N SER A 137 17.64 18.02 -14.80
CA SER A 137 17.60 19.48 -14.83
C SER A 137 16.72 20.08 -13.72
N GLU A 138 15.57 19.47 -13.44
CA GLU A 138 14.64 19.90 -12.39
C GLU A 138 15.24 19.69 -10.99
N LEU A 139 16.03 18.62 -10.82
CA LEU A 139 16.70 18.27 -9.56
C LEU A 139 17.90 19.19 -9.23
N GLU A 140 18.43 19.95 -10.18
CA GLU A 140 19.52 20.89 -9.92
C GLU A 140 19.10 22.03 -8.99
N TYR A 141 17.83 22.41 -9.02
CA TYR A 141 17.25 23.41 -8.12
C TYR A 141 17.03 22.88 -6.69
N LEU A 142 17.17 21.56 -6.47
CA LEU A 142 16.90 20.89 -5.19
C LEU A 142 18.05 19.94 -4.82
N PRO A 143 19.24 20.47 -4.47
CA PRO A 143 20.47 19.69 -4.31
C PRO A 143 20.40 18.63 -3.20
N PHE A 144 19.62 18.86 -2.15
CA PHE A 144 19.38 17.88 -1.09
C PHE A 144 18.67 16.63 -1.64
N LEU A 145 17.65 16.80 -2.47
CA LEU A 145 16.85 15.71 -3.04
C LEU A 145 17.63 14.95 -4.12
N LYS A 146 18.53 15.63 -4.84
CA LYS A 146 19.45 15.00 -5.81
C LYS A 146 20.37 13.94 -5.18
N SER A 147 20.65 14.03 -3.87
CA SER A 147 21.52 13.07 -3.17
C SER A 147 20.87 11.72 -2.88
N ILE A 148 19.54 11.63 -2.97
CA ILE A 148 18.78 10.44 -2.59
C ILE A 148 18.86 9.39 -3.70
N LYS A 149 19.49 8.26 -3.40
CA LYS A 149 19.59 7.11 -4.31
C LYS A 149 18.31 6.27 -4.19
N TYR A 150 17.65 5.98 -5.31
CA TYR A 150 16.40 5.20 -5.40
C TYR A 150 15.19 5.82 -4.66
N PRO A 151 14.78 7.05 -5.01
CA PRO A 151 13.69 7.75 -4.35
C PRO A 151 12.35 6.98 -4.39
N LEU A 152 12.10 6.22 -5.47
CA LEU A 152 10.88 5.42 -5.63
C LEU A 152 10.78 4.28 -4.59
N THR A 153 11.85 3.51 -4.42
CA THR A 153 11.89 2.42 -3.43
C THR A 153 11.77 2.97 -2.01
N ILE A 154 12.53 4.02 -1.70
CA ILE A 154 12.52 4.63 -0.36
C ILE A 154 11.14 5.22 -0.05
N GLY A 155 10.54 5.96 -0.99
CA GLY A 155 9.21 6.53 -0.82
C GLY A 155 8.14 5.48 -0.55
N THR A 156 8.19 4.36 -1.28
CA THR A 156 7.29 3.20 -1.08
C THR A 156 7.47 2.57 0.31
N ILE A 157 8.72 2.42 0.77
CA ILE A 157 9.04 1.90 2.11
C ILE A 157 8.49 2.83 3.19
N ILE A 158 8.69 4.14 3.06
CA ILE A 158 8.17 5.13 4.03
C ILE A 158 6.64 5.11 4.08
N ILE A 159 5.96 4.95 2.94
CA ILE A 159 4.49 4.78 2.90
C ILE A 159 4.07 3.52 3.67
N MET A 160 4.76 2.40 3.51
CA MET A 160 4.47 1.18 4.29
C MET A 160 4.73 1.38 5.79
N ILE A 161 5.78 2.11 6.17
CA ILE A 161 6.03 2.50 7.57
C ILE A 161 4.89 3.37 8.11
N ALA A 162 4.30 4.26 7.31
CA ALA A 162 3.14 5.03 7.71
C ALA A 162 1.94 4.13 8.07
N PHE A 163 1.69 3.06 7.29
CA PHE A 163 0.65 2.09 7.63
C PHE A 163 0.94 1.31 8.92
N ILE A 164 2.20 0.93 9.15
CA ILE A 164 2.61 0.34 10.43
C ILE A 164 2.33 1.32 11.58
N ALA A 165 2.75 2.58 11.44
CA ALA A 165 2.54 3.62 12.46
C ALA A 165 1.05 3.86 12.75
N MET A 166 0.19 3.78 11.72
CA MET A 166 -1.26 3.87 11.85
C MET A 166 -1.84 2.73 12.71
N MET A 167 -1.24 1.54 12.65
CA MET A 167 -1.76 0.32 13.27
C MET A 167 -1.04 -0.10 14.56
N ILE A 168 0.11 0.50 14.89
CA ILE A 168 1.03 -0.02 15.92
C ILE A 168 0.47 -0.01 17.35
N LEU A 169 -0.66 0.68 17.57
CA LEU A 169 -1.35 0.76 18.87
C LEU A 169 -2.72 0.07 18.88
N THR A 170 -3.08 -0.59 17.78
CA THR A 170 -4.28 -1.43 17.72
C THR A 170 -4.00 -2.81 18.33
N PRO A 171 -5.03 -3.54 18.77
CA PRO A 171 -4.90 -4.95 19.06
C PRO A 171 -4.35 -5.68 17.83
N PHE A 172 -3.42 -6.62 18.04
CA PHE A 172 -2.73 -7.37 16.98
C PHE A 172 -1.71 -6.58 16.14
N TRP A 173 -1.27 -5.41 16.60
CA TRP A 173 -0.26 -4.60 15.91
C TRP A 173 0.97 -5.39 15.43
N TYR A 174 1.44 -6.35 16.22
CA TYR A 174 2.60 -7.17 15.90
C TYR A 174 2.39 -8.01 14.63
N VAL A 175 1.17 -8.51 14.41
CA VAL A 175 0.81 -9.27 13.20
C VAL A 175 0.88 -8.34 11.98
N PHE A 176 0.29 -7.15 12.08
CA PHE A 176 0.29 -6.17 11.00
C PHE A 176 1.71 -5.70 10.65
N THR A 177 2.54 -5.43 11.66
CA THR A 177 3.96 -5.09 11.47
C THR A 177 4.69 -6.19 10.71
N ILE A 178 4.52 -7.46 11.09
CA ILE A 178 5.15 -8.59 10.39
C ILE A 178 4.70 -8.65 8.93
N ILE A 179 3.40 -8.48 8.66
CA ILE A 179 2.84 -8.52 7.30
C ILE A 179 3.44 -7.41 6.43
N TYR A 180 3.47 -6.16 6.92
CA TYR A 180 4.06 -5.04 6.18
C TYR A 180 5.57 -5.17 6.01
N VAL A 181 6.30 -5.72 7.00
CA VAL A 181 7.74 -6.00 6.88
C VAL A 181 8.01 -7.05 5.82
N LEU A 182 7.26 -8.15 5.81
CA LEU A 182 7.39 -9.17 4.76
C LEU A 182 7.03 -8.61 3.38
N PHE A 183 6.04 -7.72 3.31
CA PHE A 183 5.67 -7.06 2.06
C PHE A 183 6.77 -6.09 1.57
N MET A 184 7.39 -5.34 2.48
CA MET A 184 8.58 -4.51 2.18
C MET A 184 9.72 -5.36 1.62
N LEU A 185 10.06 -6.47 2.28
CA LEU A 185 11.11 -7.39 1.84
C LEU A 185 10.79 -7.97 0.45
N PHE A 186 9.51 -8.30 0.20
CA PHE A 186 9.07 -8.79 -1.10
C PHE A 186 9.26 -7.74 -2.21
N ILE A 187 8.88 -6.48 -1.97
CA ILE A 187 9.05 -5.39 -2.95
C ILE A 187 10.53 -5.17 -3.27
N ILE A 188 11.39 -5.20 -2.25
CA ILE A 188 12.85 -5.07 -2.42
C ILE A 188 13.39 -6.25 -3.23
N TRP A 189 12.99 -7.48 -2.87
CA TRP A 189 13.45 -8.70 -3.54
C TRP A 189 13.06 -8.74 -5.02
N GLN A 190 11.83 -8.34 -5.35
CA GLN A 190 11.34 -8.27 -6.73
C GLN A 190 11.91 -7.09 -7.52
N HIS A 191 12.67 -6.18 -6.87
CA HIS A 191 13.24 -4.99 -7.49
C HIS A 191 12.22 -4.19 -8.30
N ILE A 192 11.00 -4.05 -7.76
CA ILE A 192 9.87 -3.49 -8.50
C ILE A 192 10.19 -2.07 -8.99
N PHE A 193 10.86 -1.27 -8.17
CA PHE A 193 11.13 0.16 -8.39
C PHE A 193 12.60 0.46 -8.73
N LYS A 194 13.27 -0.45 -9.43
CA LYS A 194 14.65 -0.27 -9.87
C LYS A 194 14.81 0.89 -10.85
#